data_AF-A0A7X8EDT6-F1
#
_entry.id   AF-A0A7X8EDT6-F1
#
_cell.length_a   1.000
_cell.length_b   1.000
_cell.length_c   1.000
_cell.angle_alpha   90.00
_cell.angle_beta   90.00
_cell.angle_gamma   90.00
#
_symmetry.space_group_name_H-M   'P 1'
#
loop_
_entity.id
_entity.type
_entity.pdbx_description
1 polymer ?
#
loop_
_entity_poly.entity_id
_entity_poly.type
_entity_poly.pdbx_seq_one_letter_code
_entity_poly.pdbx_strand_id
1 'polypeptide(L)' 'MFDTAYELMIHHLELRVKTACLSIHDLEGELHHLTIYEGHGRGGLKAAEIDGQIQAYITIISRMKRKQGR' A
#
# COMPACT_ATOMS: atom_id res chain seq x y z
N MET A 1 -3.69 -14.30 6.58
CA MET A 1 -2.49 -13.45 6.73
C MET A 1 -2.43 -12.41 5.62
N PHE A 2 -2.37 -12.80 4.34
CA PHE A 2 -2.48 -11.87 3.21
C PHE A 2 -3.75 -11.00 3.26
N ASP A 3 -4.94 -11.63 3.26
CA ASP A 3 -6.24 -10.90 3.30
C ASP A 3 -6.32 -9.93 4.48
N THR A 4 -5.96 -10.39 5.67
CA THR A 4 -5.99 -9.57 6.89
C THR A 4 -5.05 -8.37 6.80
N ALA A 5 -3.83 -8.57 6.28
CA ALA A 5 -2.86 -7.49 6.11
C ALA A 5 -3.30 -6.48 5.05
N TYR A 6 -3.88 -6.97 3.95
CA TYR A 6 -4.46 -6.15 2.90
C TYR A 6 -5.66 -5.33 3.42
N GLU A 7 -6.62 -5.95 4.09
CA GLU A 7 -7.82 -5.29 4.61
C GLU A 7 -7.49 -4.23 5.67
N LEU A 8 -6.57 -4.53 6.58
CA LEU A 8 -6.12 -3.56 7.57
C LEU A 8 -5.37 -2.39 6.92
N MET A 9 -4.47 -2.68 5.98
CA MET A 9 -3.67 -1.66 5.32
C MET A 9 -4.53 -0.78 4.43
N ILE A 10 -5.46 -1.35 3.67
CA ILE A 10 -6.32 -0.57 2.78
C ILE A 10 -7.25 0.36 3.58
N HIS A 11 -7.82 -0.11 4.69
CA HIS A 11 -8.65 0.73 5.54
C HIS A 11 -7.85 1.88 6.16
N HIS A 12 -6.63 1.59 6.62
CA HIS A 12 -5.73 2.60 7.16
C HIS A 12 -5.35 3.65 6.11
N LEU A 13 -5.01 3.22 4.90
CA LEU A 13 -4.68 4.11 3.78
C LEU A 13 -5.89 4.93 3.33
N GLU A 14 -7.10 4.36 3.30
CA GLU A 14 -8.31 5.11 2.99
C GLU A 14 -8.58 6.22 4.01
N LEU A 15 -8.39 5.94 5.30
CA LEU A 15 -8.50 6.94 6.36
C LEU A 15 -7.43 8.02 6.19
N ARG A 16 -6.17 7.63 6.02
CA ARG A 16 -5.04 8.53 5.78
C ARG A 16 -5.28 9.44 4.58
N VAL A 17 -5.76 8.91 3.46
CA VAL A 17 -6.09 9.70 2.26
C VAL A 17 -7.21 10.71 2.53
N LYS A 18 -8.21 10.33 3.34
CA LYS A 18 -9.32 11.23 3.70
C LYS A 18 -8.91 12.31 4.69
N THR A 19 -8.03 12.00 5.64
CA THR A 19 -7.69 12.91 6.76
C THR A 19 -6.43 13.74 6.51
N ALA A 20 -5.43 13.18 5.84
CA ALA A 20 -4.08 13.74 5.80
C ALA A 20 -3.71 14.43 4.48
N CYS A 21 -4.67 14.62 3.55
CA CYS A 21 -4.40 15.23 2.23
C CYS A 21 -3.16 14.61 1.53
N LEU A 22 -2.98 13.30 1.70
CA LEU A 22 -1.81 12.60 1.18
C LEU A 22 -1.78 12.66 -0.34
N SER A 23 -0.60 13.02 -0.86
CA SER A 23 -0.34 13.04 -2.28
C SER A 23 0.01 11.65 -2.78
N ILE A 24 -0.37 11.36 -4.03
CA ILE A 24 -0.08 10.08 -4.68
C ILE A 24 1.43 9.79 -4.66
N HIS A 25 2.27 10.83 -4.84
CA HIS A 25 3.73 10.73 -4.76
C HIS A 25 4.26 10.22 -3.41
N ASP A 26 3.62 10.61 -2.30
CA ASP A 26 4.02 10.19 -0.95
C ASP A 26 3.80 8.68 -0.79
N LEU A 27 2.62 8.21 -1.20
CA LEU A 27 2.26 6.79 -1.21
C LEU A 27 3.14 5.96 -2.16
N GLU A 28 3.50 6.51 -3.33
CA GLU A 28 4.40 5.85 -4.27
C GLU A 28 5.83 5.71 -3.70
N GLY A 29 6.31 6.70 -2.94
CA GLY A 29 7.58 6.64 -2.23
C GLY A 29 7.60 5.60 -1.11
N GLU A 30 6.54 5.57 -0.28
CA GLU A 30 6.35 4.56 0.77
C GLU A 30 6.33 3.14 0.18
N LEU A 31 5.57 2.94 -0.92
CA LEU A 31 5.49 1.66 -1.62
C LEU A 31 6.84 1.22 -2.19
N HIS A 32 7.59 2.13 -2.81
CA HIS A 32 8.90 1.82 -3.37
C HIS A 32 9.87 1.32 -2.28
N HIS A 33 9.84 1.96 -1.10
CA HIS A 33 10.64 1.55 0.03
C HIS A 33 10.23 0.16 0.55
N LEU A 34 8.93 -0.12 0.68
CA LEU A 34 8.40 -1.43 1.06
C LEU A 34 8.86 -2.54 0.09
N THR A 35 8.80 -2.27 -1.21
CA THR A 35 9.17 -3.26 -2.25
C THR A 35 10.68 -3.52 -2.30
N ILE A 36 11.52 -2.51 -2.05
CA ILE A 36 12.97 -2.69 -1.93
C ILE A 36 13.32 -3.56 -0.72
N TYR A 37 12.61 -3.37 0.40
CA TYR A 37 12.86 -4.11 1.64
C TYR A 37 12.55 -5.61 1.50
N GLU A 38 11.59 -5.99 0.65
CA GLU A 38 11.27 -7.38 0.32
C GLU A 38 12.41 -8.10 -0.43
N GLY A 39 13.12 -7.39 -1.31
CA GLY A 39 14.22 -7.96 -2.10
C GLY A 39 15.41 -8.44 -1.27
N HIS A 40 15.55 -7.99 -0.01
CA HIS A 40 16.68 -8.32 0.86
C HIS A 40 16.42 -9.47 1.85
N GLY A 41 15.22 -10.05 1.84
CA GLY A 41 14.96 -11.33 2.48
C GLY A 41 13.88 -11.29 3.54
N ARG A 42 12.89 -12.18 3.39
CA ARG A 42 12.02 -12.68 4.47
C ARG A 42 11.27 -13.93 4.00
N GLY A 43 11.24 -14.95 4.86
CA GLY A 43 10.55 -16.23 4.60
C GLY A 43 9.04 -16.09 4.37
N GLY A 44 8.46 -17.08 3.68
CA GLY A 44 7.17 -17.00 2.99
C GLY A 44 5.93 -16.53 3.78
N LEU A 45 5.92 -16.62 5.11
CA LEU A 45 4.81 -16.09 5.93
C LEU A 45 4.81 -14.56 6.01
N LYS A 46 6.00 -13.93 6.08
CA LYS A 46 6.14 -12.46 6.05
C LYS A 46 5.94 -11.92 4.64
N ALA A 47 6.34 -12.68 3.62
CA ALA A 47 6.10 -12.33 2.23
C ALA A 47 4.60 -12.17 1.94
N ALA A 48 3.75 -13.08 2.44
CA ALA A 48 2.30 -12.98 2.23
C ALA A 48 1.66 -11.77 2.94
N GLU A 49 2.16 -11.38 4.12
CA GLU A 49 1.70 -10.16 4.81
C GLU A 49 2.10 -8.90 4.04
N ILE A 50 3.35 -8.85 3.57
CA ILE A 50 3.89 -7.68 2.89
C ILE A 50 3.32 -7.55 1.46
N ASP A 51 3.08 -8.67 0.77
CA ASP A 51 2.35 -8.67 -0.51
C ASP A 51 0.94 -8.08 -0.33
N GLY A 52 0.25 -8.41 0.77
CA GLY A 52 -1.05 -7.82 1.11
C GLY A 52 -0.96 -6.31 1.31
N GLN A 53 0.09 -5.83 1.97
CA GLN A 53 0.34 -4.40 2.15
C GLN A 53 0.63 -3.70 0.83
N ILE A 54 1.48 -4.29 -0.02
CA ILE A 54 1.82 -3.78 -1.36
C ILE A 54 0.56 -3.64 -2.22
N GLN A 55 -0.28 -4.68 -2.25
CA GLN A 55 -1.54 -4.66 -3.01
C GLN A 55 -2.50 -3.57 -2.52
N ALA A 56 -2.55 -3.30 -1.22
CA ALA A 56 -3.36 -2.22 -0.65
C ALA A 56 -2.87 -0.84 -1.14
N TYR A 57 -1.56 -0.59 -1.11
CA TYR A 57 -0.96 0.63 -1.65
C TYR A 57 -1.26 0.81 -3.14
N ILE A 58 -1.04 -0.22 -3.96
CA ILE A 58 -1.32 -0.18 -5.41
C ILE A 58 -2.79 0.16 -5.67
N THR A 59 -3.71 -0.45 -4.92
CA THR A 59 -5.15 -0.23 -5.08
C THR A 59 -5.53 1.22 -4.76
N ILE A 60 -5.01 1.78 -3.66
CA ILE A 60 -5.28 3.17 -3.26
C ILE A 60 -4.68 4.16 -4.24
N ILE A 61 -3.41 3.99 -4.61
CA ILE A 61 -2.72 4.82 -5.62
C ILE A 61 -3.52 4.82 -6.92
N SER A 62 -3.94 3.65 -7.40
CA SER A 62 -4.75 3.52 -8.62
C SER A 62 -6.09 4.24 -8.51
N ARG A 63 -6.77 4.14 -7.36
CA ARG A 63 -8.03 4.82 -7.09
C ARG A 63 -7.87 6.34 -7.03
N MET A 64 -6.78 6.82 -6.44
CA MET A 64 -6.45 8.25 -6.41
C MET A 64 -6.10 8.78 -7.79
N LYS A 65 -5.30 8.04 -8.58
CA LYS A 65 -4.97 8.39 -9.97
C LYS A 65 -6.22 8.50 -10.84
N ARG A 66 -7.16 7.56 -10.72
CA ARG A 66 -8.46 7.64 -11.41
C ARG A 66 -9.32 8.83 -10.97
N LYS A 67 -9.22 9.24 -9.72
CA LYS A 67 -9.97 10.40 -9.20
C LYS A 67 -9.35 11.74 -9.61
N GLN A 68 -8.03 11.79 -9.82
CA GLN A 68 -7.31 13.00 -10.24
C GLN A 68 -7.34 13.22 -11.75
N GLY A 69 -7.43 12.15 -12.55
CA GLY A 69 -7.48 12.20 -14.02
C GLY A 69 -8.86 12.41 -14.63
N ARG A 70 -9.80 13.06 -13.92
CA ARG A 70 -11.15 13.38 -14.42
C ARG A 70 -11.45 14.86 -14.31
#